data_AF-A0A967ZFR1-F1
#
_entry.id   AF-A0A967ZFR1-F1
#
_cell.length_a   1.000
_cell.length_b   1.000
_cell.length_c   1.000
_cell.angle_alpha   90.00
_cell.angle_beta   90.00
_cell.angle_gamma   90.00
#
_symmetry.space_group_name_H-M   'P 1'
#
loop_
_entity.id
_entity.type
_entity.pdbx_description
1 polymer ?
#
loop_
_entity_poly.entity_id
_entity_poly.type
_entity_poly.pdbx_seq_one_letter_code
_entity_poly.pdbx_strand_id
1 'polypeptide(L)'
;MNKQLRRSILSLALFIPAIVFGQDDPAALSERGRALYFERVSCWVCHGDEAEGRIGPSLQYGPTPMAIREQLDSNPQMGVIVAELDPSADDLIAIATYLGTLTGEPATTENVADWRQQLAAMEATREPEATFLVTERDQKVLDIRSFDTVLSDWQRRAKTGSLKQDYEVRVLATYEAGEQVFHPEPGNVYF
;
A
#
# COMPACT_ATOMS: atom_id res chain seq x y z
N MET A 1 -24.27 -9.62 -82.60
CA MET A 1 -23.08 -8.81 -82.94
C MET A 1 -23.06 -7.57 -82.05
N ASN A 2 -22.09 -7.46 -81.13
CA ASN A 2 -21.78 -6.27 -80.27
C ASN A 2 -22.93 -5.75 -79.35
N LYS A 3 -22.79 -4.75 -78.45
CA LYS A 3 -21.81 -4.27 -77.41
C LYS A 3 -22.57 -3.17 -76.60
N GLN A 4 -22.40 -2.87 -75.30
CA GLN A 4 -21.60 -3.41 -74.19
C GLN A 4 -22.25 -3.07 -72.82
N LEU A 5 -22.14 -4.00 -71.86
CA LEU A 5 -21.68 -3.77 -70.46
C LEU A 5 -22.20 -2.54 -69.67
N ARG A 6 -23.29 -2.70 -68.90
CA ARG A 6 -23.62 -1.78 -67.78
C ARG A 6 -22.75 -2.12 -66.55
N ARG A 7 -21.77 -1.26 -66.22
CA ARG A 7 -21.06 -1.28 -64.93
C ARG A 7 -21.73 -0.32 -63.94
N SER A 8 -22.75 -0.80 -63.23
CA SER A 8 -23.19 -0.12 -62.00
C SER A 8 -22.31 -0.60 -60.85
N ILE A 9 -21.51 0.30 -60.30
CA ILE A 9 -20.61 0.03 -59.17
C ILE A 9 -21.47 -0.20 -57.94
N LEU A 10 -21.52 -1.44 -57.46
CA LEU A 10 -22.16 -1.77 -56.19
C LEU A 10 -21.23 -1.28 -55.08
N SER A 11 -21.53 -0.10 -54.54
CA SER A 11 -20.79 0.47 -53.41
C SER A 11 -21.09 -0.37 -52.17
N LEU A 12 -20.22 -1.34 -51.90
CA LEU A 12 -20.24 -2.13 -50.68
C LEU A 12 -19.90 -1.21 -49.52
N ALA A 13 -20.93 -0.68 -48.86
CA ALA A 13 -20.77 0.09 -47.64
C ALA A 13 -20.19 -0.84 -46.57
N LEU A 14 -18.90 -0.67 -46.30
CA LEU A 14 -18.19 -1.40 -45.27
C LEU A 14 -18.71 -0.92 -43.91
N PHE A 15 -19.72 -1.62 -43.39
CA PHE A 15 -20.23 -1.41 -42.03
C PHE A 15 -19.14 -1.86 -41.07
N ILE A 16 -18.23 -0.95 -40.73
CA ILE A 16 -17.31 -1.12 -39.61
C ILE A 16 -18.19 -1.15 -38.37
N PRO A 17 -18.26 -2.26 -37.62
CA PRO A 17 -18.95 -2.24 -36.34
C PRO A 17 -18.17 -1.28 -35.45
N ALA A 18 -18.80 -0.16 -35.07
CA ALA A 18 -18.28 0.66 -34.00
C ALA A 18 -18.23 -0.22 -32.75
N ILE A 19 -17.02 -0.58 -32.32
CA ILE A 19 -16.81 -1.20 -31.02
C ILE A 19 -17.21 -0.12 -30.02
N VAL A 20 -18.42 -0.25 -29.49
CA VAL A 20 -18.87 0.56 -28.35
C VAL A 20 -18.05 0.07 -27.16
N PHE A 21 -16.89 0.68 -26.96
CA PHE A 21 -16.23 0.67 -25.66
C PHE A 21 -17.27 1.12 -24.64
N GLY A 22 -17.50 0.30 -23.62
CA GLY A 22 -18.50 0.60 -22.59
C GLY A 22 -18.19 1.96 -21.99
N GLN A 23 -19.06 2.94 -22.22
CA GLN A 23 -19.08 4.14 -21.40
C GLN A 23 -19.68 3.72 -20.07
N ASP A 24 -18.81 3.36 -19.13
CA ASP A 24 -19.26 3.04 -17.79
C ASP A 24 -19.92 4.27 -17.17
N ASP A 25 -21.17 4.09 -16.78
CA ASP A 25 -22.02 5.12 -16.19
C ASP A 25 -21.41 5.54 -14.83
N PRO A 26 -21.05 6.82 -14.62
CA PRO A 26 -20.55 7.30 -13.35
C PRO A 26 -21.51 7.02 -12.18
N ALA A 27 -22.83 6.91 -12.42
CA ALA A 27 -23.78 6.52 -11.38
C ALA A 27 -23.62 5.05 -10.98
N ALA A 28 -23.42 4.13 -11.93
CA ALA A 28 -23.17 2.72 -11.66
C ALA A 28 -21.80 2.50 -10.98
N LEU A 29 -20.78 3.26 -11.41
CA LEU A 29 -19.46 3.28 -10.75
C LEU A 29 -19.55 3.81 -9.31
N SER A 30 -20.35 4.85 -9.05
CA SER A 30 -20.57 5.37 -7.70
C SER A 30 -21.25 4.35 -6.79
N GLU A 31 -22.29 3.65 -7.26
CA GLU A 31 -22.95 2.61 -6.46
C GLU A 31 -22.00 1.44 -6.14
N ARG A 32 -21.20 0.99 -7.12
CA ARG A 32 -20.15 0.00 -6.88
C ARG A 32 -19.10 0.50 -5.87
N GLY A 33 -18.67 1.76 -6.02
CA GLY A 33 -17.71 2.40 -5.11
C GLY A 33 -18.23 2.51 -3.69
N ARG A 34 -19.52 2.79 -3.52
CA ARG A 34 -20.23 2.79 -2.23
C ARG A 34 -20.23 1.39 -1.61
N ALA A 35 -20.58 0.36 -2.38
CA ALA A 35 -20.56 -1.02 -1.88
C ALA A 35 -19.16 -1.44 -1.41
N LEU A 36 -18.12 -1.14 -2.22
CA LEU A 36 -16.73 -1.38 -1.85
C LEU A 36 -16.33 -0.60 -0.59
N TYR A 37 -16.68 0.69 -0.51
CA TYR A 37 -16.33 1.56 0.63
C TYR A 37 -16.85 1.04 1.97
N PHE A 38 -18.04 0.41 1.97
CA PHE A 38 -18.73 -0.13 3.14
C PHE A 38 -18.54 -1.64 3.37
N GLU A 39 -17.66 -2.32 2.63
CA GLU A 39 -17.42 -3.74 2.89
C GLU A 39 -16.83 -4.00 4.29
N ARG A 40 -16.91 -5.25 4.74
CA ARG A 40 -16.66 -5.65 6.14
C ARG A 40 -15.29 -5.21 6.66
N VAL A 41 -14.25 -5.27 5.83
CA VAL A 41 -12.92 -4.72 6.11
C VAL A 41 -12.56 -3.79 4.97
N SER A 42 -13.00 -2.53 5.08
CA SER A 42 -12.85 -1.54 4.02
C SER A 42 -12.65 -0.13 4.57
N CYS A 43 -12.62 0.87 3.67
CA CYS A 43 -12.29 2.26 3.91
C CYS A 43 -13.05 2.88 5.10
N TRP A 44 -14.35 2.62 5.23
CA TRP A 44 -15.20 3.25 6.25
C TRP A 44 -14.72 3.02 7.69
N VAL A 45 -14.09 1.87 7.96
CA VAL A 45 -13.61 1.48 9.30
C VAL A 45 -12.59 2.49 9.83
N CYS A 46 -11.72 3.01 8.96
CA CYS A 46 -10.67 3.97 9.31
C CYS A 46 -11.05 5.41 8.95
N HIS A 47 -11.76 5.61 7.85
CA HIS A 47 -12.05 6.93 7.27
C HIS A 47 -13.45 7.48 7.60
N GLY A 48 -14.28 6.70 8.29
CA GLY A 48 -15.62 7.11 8.72
C GLY A 48 -16.73 6.77 7.73
N ASP A 49 -17.98 7.07 8.09
CA ASP A 49 -19.14 6.70 7.28
C ASP A 49 -19.41 7.74 6.17
N GLU A 50 -18.92 8.97 6.34
CA GLU A 50 -19.04 10.08 5.39
C GLU A 50 -17.65 10.51 4.88
N ALA A 51 -16.65 9.64 4.98
CA ALA A 51 -15.24 9.95 4.72
C ALA A 51 -14.67 11.10 5.59
N GLU A 52 -15.27 11.38 6.73
CA GLU A 52 -14.92 12.49 7.61
C GLU A 52 -13.54 12.37 8.28
N GLY A 53 -12.97 11.15 8.30
CA GLY A 53 -11.73 10.79 8.99
C GLY A 53 -11.98 10.38 10.44
N ARG A 54 -11.34 9.29 10.87
CA ARG A 54 -11.44 8.77 12.25
C ARG A 54 -10.07 8.32 12.75
N ILE A 55 -9.63 7.16 12.28
CA ILE A 55 -8.29 6.60 12.53
C ILE A 55 -7.36 6.99 11.38
N GLY A 56 -7.87 6.91 10.15
CA GLY A 56 -7.27 7.50 8.96
C GLY A 56 -7.71 8.96 8.77
N PRO A 57 -7.00 9.73 7.93
CA PRO A 57 -7.39 11.09 7.57
C PRO A 57 -8.75 11.13 6.85
N SER A 58 -9.37 12.31 6.75
CA SER A 58 -10.55 12.49 5.89
C SER A 58 -10.23 12.14 4.44
N LEU A 59 -11.22 11.64 3.68
CA LEU A 59 -11.16 11.50 2.22
C LEU A 59 -12.16 12.42 1.50
N GLN A 60 -12.76 13.39 2.20
CA GLN A 60 -13.69 14.40 1.65
C GLN A 60 -13.03 15.42 0.70
N TYR A 61 -11.78 15.21 0.30
CA TYR A 61 -11.13 15.92 -0.80
C TYR A 61 -11.10 15.13 -2.11
N GLY A 62 -11.73 13.95 -2.18
CA GLY A 62 -11.90 13.17 -3.41
C GLY A 62 -10.57 12.67 -3.98
N PRO A 63 -9.84 11.77 -3.29
CA PRO A 63 -8.59 11.23 -3.81
C PRO A 63 -8.80 10.54 -5.16
N THR A 64 -7.89 10.81 -6.11
CA THR A 64 -7.92 10.15 -7.43
C THR A 64 -7.59 8.65 -7.29
N PRO A 65 -7.99 7.80 -8.25
CA PRO A 65 -7.67 6.37 -8.23
C PRO A 65 -6.18 6.08 -8.08
N MET A 66 -5.31 6.90 -8.69
CA MET A 66 -3.86 6.83 -8.51
C MET A 66 -3.41 7.13 -7.07
N ALA A 67 -3.97 8.16 -6.44
CA ALA A 67 -3.63 8.51 -5.06
C ALA A 67 -4.09 7.42 -4.06
N ILE A 68 -5.24 6.79 -4.33
CA ILE A 68 -5.70 5.61 -3.56
C ILE A 68 -4.71 4.44 -3.76
N ARG A 69 -4.33 4.13 -5.00
CA ARG A 69 -3.35 3.09 -5.32
C ARG A 69 -2.01 3.33 -4.59
N GLU A 70 -1.48 4.53 -4.67
CA GLU A 70 -0.22 4.91 -4.03
C GLU A 70 -0.27 4.67 -2.52
N GLN A 71 -1.36 5.04 -1.86
CA GLN A 71 -1.53 4.76 -0.43
C GLN A 71 -1.65 3.26 -0.12
N LEU A 72 -2.35 2.48 -0.94
CA LEU A 72 -2.43 1.03 -0.77
C LEU A 72 -1.05 0.34 -0.94
N ASP A 73 -0.26 0.76 -1.93
CA ASP A 73 1.05 0.16 -2.21
C ASP A 73 2.18 0.66 -1.27
N SER A 74 2.04 1.84 -0.65
CA SER A 74 3.14 2.48 0.13
C SER A 74 2.88 2.68 1.62
N ASN A 75 1.61 2.66 2.09
CA ASN A 75 1.28 2.93 3.50
C ASN A 75 1.04 1.62 4.27
N PRO A 76 1.90 1.21 5.21
CA PRO A 76 1.75 -0.06 5.93
C PRO A 76 0.44 -0.17 6.72
N GLN A 77 -0.14 0.96 7.16
CA GLN A 77 -1.43 0.97 7.87
C GLN A 77 -2.62 0.67 6.93
N MET A 78 -2.44 0.85 5.62
CA MET A 78 -3.41 0.47 4.59
C MET A 78 -3.22 -0.98 4.10
N GLY A 79 -2.15 -1.67 4.49
CA GLY A 79 -1.85 -3.04 4.05
C GLY A 79 -2.93 -4.07 4.40
N VAL A 80 -3.74 -3.82 5.43
CA VAL A 80 -4.93 -4.65 5.74
C VAL A 80 -6.00 -4.59 4.64
N ILE A 81 -6.15 -3.44 3.97
CA ILE A 81 -7.10 -3.29 2.85
C ILE A 81 -6.57 -4.04 1.62
N VAL A 82 -5.26 -4.03 1.38
CA VAL A 82 -4.65 -4.84 0.31
C VAL A 82 -4.83 -6.33 0.59
N ALA A 83 -4.66 -6.78 1.84
CA ALA A 83 -4.79 -8.19 2.21
C ALA A 83 -6.24 -8.74 2.14
N GLU A 84 -7.24 -7.91 2.48
CA GLU A 84 -8.64 -8.35 2.62
C GLU A 84 -9.55 -7.97 1.43
N LEU A 85 -9.24 -6.87 0.72
CA LEU A 85 -10.08 -6.35 -0.38
C LEU A 85 -9.38 -6.39 -1.76
N ASP A 86 -8.05 -6.23 -1.82
CA ASP A 86 -7.21 -6.13 -3.03
C ASP A 86 -7.90 -5.46 -4.25
N PRO A 87 -8.26 -4.16 -4.16
CA PRO A 87 -9.07 -3.50 -5.18
C PRO A 87 -8.33 -3.39 -6.53
N SER A 88 -8.99 -3.84 -7.60
CA SER A 88 -8.52 -3.70 -8.99
C SER A 88 -8.57 -2.25 -9.49
N ALA A 89 -7.98 -1.96 -10.64
CA ALA A 89 -8.04 -0.64 -11.27
C ALA A 89 -9.49 -0.10 -11.39
N ASP A 90 -10.45 -0.93 -11.80
CA ASP A 90 -11.86 -0.53 -11.88
C ASP A 90 -12.53 -0.38 -10.50
N ASP A 91 -12.07 -1.09 -9.46
CA ASP A 91 -12.53 -0.86 -8.08
C ASP A 91 -12.05 0.51 -7.56
N LEU A 92 -10.79 0.87 -7.84
CA LEU A 92 -10.22 2.17 -7.46
C LEU A 92 -10.94 3.33 -8.15
N ILE A 93 -11.31 3.16 -9.43
CA ILE A 93 -12.15 4.11 -10.18
C ILE A 93 -13.54 4.22 -9.56
N ALA A 94 -14.18 3.09 -9.22
CA ALA A 94 -15.48 3.07 -8.57
C ALA A 94 -15.44 3.80 -7.20
N ILE A 95 -14.46 3.49 -6.36
CA ILE A 95 -14.26 4.12 -5.03
C ILE A 95 -14.03 5.64 -5.17
N ALA A 96 -13.14 6.08 -6.07
CA ALA A 96 -12.92 7.51 -6.29
C ALA A 96 -14.17 8.22 -6.82
N THR A 97 -14.93 7.57 -7.71
CA THR A 97 -16.21 8.08 -8.24
C THR A 97 -17.24 8.25 -7.12
N TYR A 98 -17.33 7.29 -6.20
CA TYR A 98 -18.17 7.41 -5.01
C TYR A 98 -17.72 8.55 -4.08
N LEU A 99 -16.43 8.63 -3.76
CA LEU A 99 -15.88 9.68 -2.90
C LEU A 99 -16.14 11.08 -3.47
N GLY A 100 -16.03 11.26 -4.80
CA GLY A 100 -16.43 12.49 -5.48
C GLY A 100 -17.87 12.92 -5.19
N THR A 101 -18.82 11.97 -5.09
CA THR A 101 -20.21 12.31 -4.70
C THR A 101 -20.35 12.84 -3.27
N LEU A 102 -19.47 12.44 -2.35
CA LEU A 102 -19.45 12.97 -0.97
C LEU A 102 -18.90 14.40 -0.90
N THR A 103 -18.00 14.75 -1.82
CA THR A 103 -17.40 16.10 -1.92
C THR A 103 -18.29 17.12 -2.63
N GLY A 104 -19.33 16.66 -3.35
CA GLY A 104 -20.12 17.48 -4.27
C GLY A 104 -19.51 17.63 -5.67
N GLU A 105 -18.38 16.98 -5.94
CA GLU A 105 -17.68 16.95 -7.23
C GLU A 105 -17.74 15.52 -7.85
N PRO A 106 -18.91 15.09 -8.37
CA PRO A 106 -19.05 13.76 -8.96
C PRO A 106 -18.20 13.62 -10.22
N ALA A 107 -17.54 12.47 -10.38
CA ALA A 107 -16.67 12.21 -11.52
C ALA A 107 -17.43 12.24 -12.86
N THR A 108 -16.83 12.85 -13.87
CA THR A 108 -17.36 12.83 -15.24
C THR A 108 -16.84 11.61 -16.01
N THR A 109 -17.51 11.24 -17.11
CA THR A 109 -17.04 10.19 -18.03
C THR A 109 -15.64 10.49 -18.60
N GLU A 110 -15.26 11.77 -18.72
CA GLU A 110 -13.91 12.18 -19.14
C GLU A 110 -12.87 11.87 -18.06
N ASN A 111 -13.17 12.15 -16.78
CA ASN A 111 -12.29 11.78 -15.67
C ASN A 111 -12.10 10.26 -15.58
N VAL A 112 -13.19 9.49 -15.72
CA VAL A 112 -13.15 8.03 -15.71
C VAL A 112 -12.27 7.47 -16.84
N ALA A 113 -12.33 8.05 -18.05
CA ALA A 113 -11.50 7.63 -19.17
C ALA A 113 -10.01 7.96 -18.96
N ASP A 114 -9.71 9.15 -18.44
CA ASP A 114 -8.35 9.59 -18.10
C ASP A 114 -7.72 8.72 -16.99
N TRP A 115 -8.43 8.49 -15.89
CA TRP A 115 -7.98 7.64 -14.79
C TRP A 115 -7.69 6.20 -15.23
N ARG A 116 -8.47 5.65 -16.16
CA ARG A 116 -8.19 4.33 -16.77
C ARG A 116 -6.88 4.31 -17.54
N GLN A 117 -6.63 5.34 -18.35
CA GLN A 117 -5.37 5.44 -19.10
C GLN A 117 -4.17 5.56 -18.15
N GLN A 118 -4.31 6.35 -17.07
CA GLN A 118 -3.27 6.54 -16.06
C GLN A 118 -2.96 5.25 -15.28
N LEU A 119 -3.99 4.55 -14.77
CA LEU A 119 -3.81 3.29 -14.06
C LEU A 119 -3.23 2.20 -14.96
N ALA A 120 -3.72 2.07 -16.20
CA ALA A 120 -3.18 1.09 -17.15
C ALA A 120 -1.71 1.37 -17.51
N ALA A 121 -1.31 2.65 -17.62
CA ALA A 121 0.08 3.02 -17.84
C ALA A 121 0.96 2.68 -16.62
N MET A 122 0.48 2.96 -15.41
CA MET A 122 1.15 2.64 -14.16
C MET A 122 1.33 1.12 -13.98
N GLU A 123 0.28 0.33 -14.22
CA GLU A 123 0.33 -1.14 -14.19
C GLU A 123 1.30 -1.71 -15.23
N ALA A 124 1.33 -1.14 -16.44
CA ALA A 124 2.28 -1.56 -17.49
C ALA A 124 3.75 -1.24 -17.14
N THR A 125 4.00 -0.30 -16.24
CA THR A 125 5.32 0.02 -15.68
C THR A 125 5.60 -0.61 -14.31
N ARG A 126 4.64 -1.36 -13.75
CA ARG A 126 4.80 -1.99 -12.44
C ARG A 126 5.76 -3.16 -12.57
N GLU A 127 6.97 -2.99 -12.04
CA GLU A 127 7.91 -4.10 -11.88
C GLU A 127 7.21 -5.24 -11.14
N PRO A 128 7.31 -6.50 -11.62
CA PRO A 128 6.77 -7.64 -10.90
C PRO A 128 7.40 -7.71 -9.51
N GLU A 129 6.65 -8.25 -8.53
CA GLU A 129 7.11 -8.40 -7.14
C GLU A 129 8.55 -8.91 -7.13
N ALA A 130 9.47 -8.09 -6.61
CA ALA A 130 10.88 -8.32 -6.72
C ALA A 130 11.22 -9.63 -6.00
N THR A 131 11.36 -10.71 -6.77
CA THR A 131 11.75 -12.02 -6.24
C THR A 131 13.20 -11.89 -5.81
N PHE A 132 13.40 -11.48 -4.55
CA PHE A 132 14.72 -11.36 -3.94
C PHE A 132 15.42 -12.69 -4.11
N LEU A 133 16.54 -12.68 -4.84
CA LEU A 133 17.34 -13.88 -5.07
C LEU A 133 17.89 -14.33 -3.72
N VAL A 134 17.24 -15.30 -3.09
CA VAL A 134 17.68 -15.94 -1.85
C VAL A 134 19.07 -16.50 -2.11
N THR A 135 20.10 -15.86 -1.56
CA THR A 135 21.46 -16.31 -1.76
C THR A 135 21.71 -17.59 -0.96
N GLU A 136 22.79 -18.31 -1.27
CA GLU A 136 23.23 -19.46 -0.46
C GLU A 136 23.47 -19.08 1.02
N ARG A 137 23.77 -17.79 1.30
CA ARG A 137 23.86 -17.26 2.66
C ARG A 137 22.49 -17.10 3.30
N ASP A 138 21.52 -16.56 2.57
CA ASP A 138 20.17 -16.30 3.11
C ASP A 138 19.43 -17.61 3.37
N GLN A 139 19.57 -18.59 2.47
CA GLN A 139 19.09 -19.95 2.71
C GLN A 139 19.71 -20.53 3.99
N LYS A 140 21.03 -20.40 4.20
CA LYS A 140 21.67 -20.83 5.45
C LYS A 140 21.18 -20.09 6.69
N VAL A 141 20.71 -18.84 6.57
CA VAL A 141 20.11 -18.09 7.68
C VAL A 141 18.69 -18.57 7.97
N LEU A 142 17.92 -18.91 6.95
CA LEU A 142 16.58 -19.53 7.10
C LEU A 142 16.67 -20.97 7.63
N ASP A 143 17.73 -21.71 7.27
CA ASP A 143 18.02 -23.06 7.74
C ASP A 143 18.63 -23.08 9.17
N ILE A 144 19.14 -21.94 9.66
CA ILE A 144 19.54 -21.81 11.08
C ILE A 144 18.25 -21.88 11.91
N ARG A 145 18.24 -22.88 12.79
CA ARG A 145 17.07 -23.33 13.55
C ARG A 145 16.29 -22.16 14.17
N SER A 146 14.96 -22.23 14.08
CA SER A 146 14.08 -21.25 14.69
C SER A 146 14.26 -21.19 16.21
N PHE A 147 13.88 -20.05 16.79
CA PHE A 147 13.97 -19.81 18.24
C PHE A 147 13.17 -20.83 19.09
N ASP A 148 12.22 -21.54 18.48
CA ASP A 148 11.42 -22.60 19.12
C ASP A 148 12.28 -23.82 19.50
N THR A 149 13.33 -24.11 18.72
CA THR A 149 14.24 -25.23 18.97
C THR A 149 15.13 -25.02 20.19
N VAL A 150 15.31 -23.76 20.63
CA VAL A 150 16.20 -23.37 21.73
C VAL A 150 15.87 -24.14 23.00
N LEU A 151 14.60 -24.32 23.35
CA LEU A 151 14.23 -25.09 24.55
C LEU A 151 14.60 -26.58 24.46
N SER A 152 14.75 -27.12 23.24
CA SER A 152 15.07 -28.53 22.98
C SER A 152 16.57 -28.81 22.82
N ASP A 153 17.36 -27.84 22.36
CA ASP A 153 18.79 -28.00 22.09
C ASP A 153 19.72 -27.17 23.01
N TRP A 154 19.14 -26.35 23.91
CA TRP A 154 19.89 -25.59 24.91
C TRP A 154 20.65 -26.51 25.87
N GLN A 155 21.93 -26.69 25.58
CA GLN A 155 22.86 -27.31 26.50
C GLN A 155 23.45 -26.27 27.45
N ARG A 156 23.22 -26.44 28.75
CA ARG A 156 23.86 -25.63 29.80
C ARG A 156 25.39 -25.80 29.73
N ARG A 157 26.08 -24.82 29.14
CA ARG A 157 27.55 -24.74 29.13
C ARG A 157 28.15 -24.17 30.44
N ALA A 158 27.33 -23.55 31.27
CA ALA A 158 27.75 -23.03 32.58
C ALA A 158 28.00 -24.17 33.57
N LYS A 159 29.23 -24.27 34.08
CA LYS A 159 29.61 -25.23 35.15
C LYS A 159 28.63 -25.11 36.33
N THR A 160 28.17 -26.24 36.85
CA THR A 160 27.39 -26.31 38.10
C THR A 160 28.33 -26.15 39.29
N GLY A 161 28.09 -25.16 40.14
CA GLY A 161 28.90 -24.86 41.32
C GLY A 161 28.49 -23.52 41.94
N SER A 162 29.21 -23.11 42.98
CA SER A 162 29.02 -21.79 43.58
C SER A 162 29.37 -20.70 42.57
N LEU A 163 28.46 -19.72 42.39
CA LEU A 163 28.75 -18.49 41.65
C LEU A 163 29.60 -17.51 42.47
N LYS A 164 29.82 -17.78 43.77
CA LYS A 164 30.70 -16.96 44.62
C LYS A 164 32.13 -17.09 44.12
N GLN A 165 32.60 -16.05 43.45
CA GLN A 165 34.01 -15.82 43.17
C GLN A 165 34.48 -14.70 44.09
N ASP A 166 35.46 -15.01 44.93
CA ASP A 166 36.14 -14.01 45.75
C ASP A 166 37.25 -13.40 44.87
N TYR A 167 37.02 -12.20 44.35
CA TYR A 167 37.99 -11.48 43.52
C TYR A 167 38.91 -10.62 44.39
N GLU A 168 40.22 -10.69 44.15
CA GLU A 168 41.18 -9.76 44.77
C GLU A 168 41.07 -8.38 44.09
N VAL A 169 40.20 -7.52 44.61
CA VAL A 169 40.05 -6.15 44.11
C VAL A 169 41.16 -5.29 44.69
N ARG A 170 42.08 -4.85 43.83
CA ARG A 170 43.13 -3.88 44.17
C ARG A 170 42.85 -2.54 43.49
N VAL A 171 42.86 -1.47 44.27
CA VAL A 171 42.88 -0.10 43.76
C VAL A 171 44.23 0.13 43.05
N LEU A 172 44.19 0.26 41.72
CA LEU A 172 45.39 0.53 40.91
C LEU A 172 45.74 2.03 40.86
N ALA A 173 44.72 2.89 40.93
CA ALA A 173 44.83 4.33 41.08
C ALA A 173 43.57 4.86 41.77
N THR A 174 43.71 5.98 42.48
CA THR A 174 42.59 6.83 42.92
C THR A 174 42.80 8.19 42.29
N TYR A 175 41.73 8.79 41.79
CA TYR A 175 41.75 10.11 41.18
C TYR A 175 40.86 11.03 42.00
N GLU A 176 41.31 12.27 42.21
CA GLU A 176 40.47 13.30 42.80
C GLU A 176 39.28 13.60 41.88
N ALA A 177 38.14 13.96 42.48
CA ALA A 177 37.00 14.43 41.71
C ALA A 177 37.39 15.72 40.97
N GLY A 178 37.22 15.73 39.65
CA GLY A 178 37.45 16.93 38.84
C GLY A 178 36.51 18.06 39.24
N GLU A 179 36.94 19.31 39.03
CA GLU A 179 36.10 20.48 39.31
C GLU A 179 34.81 20.43 38.48
N GLN A 180 33.68 20.73 39.14
CA GLN A 180 32.39 20.81 38.47
C GLN A 180 32.36 22.03 37.55
N VAL A 181 32.52 21.80 36.25
CA VAL A 181 32.45 22.87 35.23
C VAL A 181 31.01 23.30 34.90
N PHE A 182 30.03 22.43 35.13
CA PHE A 182 28.63 22.67 34.77
C PHE A 182 27.75 23.00 35.98
N HIS A 183 27.08 24.15 35.93
CA HIS A 183 26.17 24.64 36.96
C HIS A 183 24.79 24.92 36.32
N PRO A 184 23.77 24.06 36.51
CA PRO A 184 22.46 24.25 35.90
C PRO A 184 21.71 25.44 36.53
N GLU A 185 21.04 26.24 35.71
CA GLU A 185 20.24 27.37 36.16
C GLU A 185 18.81 26.94 36.54
N PRO A 186 18.17 27.60 37.53
CA PRO A 186 16.80 27.28 37.93
C PRO A 186 15.78 27.49 36.79
N GLY A 187 14.90 26.51 36.59
CA GLY A 187 13.79 26.60 35.63
C GLY A 187 14.10 26.12 34.21
N ASN A 188 15.36 25.80 33.91
CA ASN A 188 15.80 25.26 32.62
C ASN A 188 15.96 23.73 32.65
N VAL A 189 15.78 23.09 31.49
CA VAL A 189 16.04 21.65 31.29
C VAL A 189 17.29 21.51 30.43
N TYR A 190 18.22 20.67 30.85
CA TYR A 190 19.49 20.40 30.18
C TYR A 190 19.56 18.92 29.79
N PHE A 191 20.04 18.65 28.57
CA PHE A 191 20.21 17.30 28.00
C PHE A 191 21.70 17.02 27.79
#